data_AF-Q92NX8-F1
#
_entry.id   AF-Q92NX8-F1
#
_cell.length_a   1.000
_cell.length_b   1.000
_cell.length_c   1.000
_cell.angle_alpha   90.00
_cell.angle_beta   90.00
_cell.angle_gamma   90.00
#
_symmetry.space_group_name_H-M   'P 1'
#
loop_
_entity.id
_entity.type
_entity.pdbx_description
1 polymer ?
#
loop_
_entity_poly.entity_id
_entity_poly.type
_entity_poly.pdbx_seq_one_letter_code
_entity_poly.pdbx_strand_id
1 'polypeptide(L)'
;MIRAETYAVVNLAALNLIEAVSAAYYVTESQAITRHEFRAREMLKKIALALGYELAEAAAHDSRQERRSGAESSPAALPGLRLVSAGLAAPNADR
;
A
#
# COMPACT_ATOMS: atom_id res chain seq x y z
N MET A 1 -18.98 -12.27 6.18
CA MET A 1 -18.04 -13.41 6.22
C MET A 1 -17.22 -13.38 4.93
N ILE A 2 -15.90 -13.51 4.99
CA ILE A 2 -15.03 -13.47 3.80
C ILE A 2 -15.17 -14.79 3.03
N ARG A 3 -15.33 -14.71 1.70
CA ARG A 3 -15.38 -15.89 0.82
C ARG A 3 -13.99 -16.51 0.69
N ALA A 4 -13.92 -17.84 0.51
CA ALA A 4 -12.65 -18.55 0.39
C ALA A 4 -11.77 -18.04 -0.76
N GLU A 5 -12.39 -17.65 -1.89
CA GLU A 5 -11.64 -17.06 -3.01
C GLU A 5 -11.04 -15.71 -2.65
N THR A 6 -11.79 -14.85 -1.96
CA THR A 6 -11.30 -13.57 -1.47
C THR A 6 -10.12 -13.77 -0.51
N TYR A 7 -10.22 -14.74 0.40
CA TYR A 7 -9.13 -15.07 1.32
C TYR A 7 -7.86 -15.53 0.58
N ALA A 8 -8.00 -16.42 -0.41
CA ALA A 8 -6.87 -16.90 -1.20
C ALA A 8 -6.18 -15.77 -1.98
N VAL A 9 -6.97 -14.90 -2.62
CA VAL A 9 -6.45 -13.73 -3.36
C VAL A 9 -5.70 -12.78 -2.42
N VAL A 10 -6.29 -12.46 -1.26
CA VAL A 10 -5.68 -11.57 -0.27
C VAL A 10 -4.38 -12.16 0.28
N ASN A 11 -4.38 -13.44 0.64
CA ASN A 11 -3.20 -14.10 1.19
C ASN A 11 -2.04 -14.17 0.19
N LEU A 12 -2.32 -14.55 -1.05
CA LEU A 12 -1.28 -14.60 -2.07
C LEU A 12 -0.71 -13.21 -2.34
N ALA A 13 -1.57 -12.19 -2.45
CA ALA A 13 -1.11 -10.81 -2.61
C ALA A 13 -0.30 -10.32 -1.40
N ALA A 14 -0.69 -10.70 -0.18
CA ALA A 14 0.02 -10.35 1.05
C ALA A 14 1.42 -10.98 1.12
N LEU A 15 1.58 -12.24 0.75
CA LEU A 15 2.90 -12.88 0.67
C LEU A 15 3.81 -12.17 -0.34
N ASN A 16 3.28 -11.86 -1.52
CA ASN A 16 4.02 -11.12 -2.55
C ASN A 16 4.36 -9.68 -2.12
N LEU A 17 3.51 -9.05 -1.31
CA LEU A 17 3.75 -7.73 -0.75
C LEU A 17 4.94 -7.77 0.22
N ILE A 18 4.93 -8.72 1.16
CA ILE A 18 6.00 -8.88 2.15
C ILE A 18 7.34 -9.12 1.45
N GLU A 19 7.35 -10.00 0.45
CA GLU A 19 8.54 -10.28 -0.36
C GLU A 19 9.04 -9.01 -1.07
N ALA A 20 8.15 -8.27 -1.72
CA ALA A 20 8.52 -7.06 -2.46
C ALA A 20 9.07 -5.95 -1.54
N VAL A 21 8.43 -5.70 -0.40
CA VAL A 21 8.90 -4.69 0.57
C VAL A 21 10.24 -5.10 1.16
N SER A 22 10.40 -6.38 1.50
CA SER A 22 11.68 -6.89 2.02
C SER A 22 12.79 -6.74 0.99
N ALA A 23 12.53 -7.08 -0.28
CA ALA A 23 13.49 -6.90 -1.36
C ALA A 23 13.86 -5.42 -1.56
N ALA A 24 12.87 -4.51 -1.58
CA ALA A 24 13.11 -3.08 -1.69
C ALA A 24 14.00 -2.53 -0.58
N TYR A 25 13.89 -3.08 0.64
CA TYR A 25 14.70 -2.67 1.79
C TYR A 25 16.16 -3.12 1.71
N TYR A 26 16.42 -4.35 1.21
CA TYR A 26 17.77 -4.93 1.24
C TYR A 26 18.59 -4.71 -0.04
N VAL A 27 17.95 -4.45 -1.18
CA VAL A 27 18.68 -4.19 -2.44
C VAL A 27 19.27 -2.78 -2.47
N THR A 28 20.47 -2.64 -3.03
CA THR A 28 21.18 -1.36 -3.11
C THR A 28 21.02 -0.67 -4.46
N GLU A 29 20.63 -1.42 -5.49
CA GLU A 29 20.46 -0.93 -6.85
C GLU A 29 19.16 -0.13 -6.97
N SER A 30 19.27 1.17 -7.25
CA SER A 30 18.11 2.08 -7.35
C SER A 30 17.02 1.55 -8.29
N GLN A 31 17.39 0.95 -9.43
CA GLN A 31 16.42 0.37 -10.36
C GLN A 31 15.68 -0.84 -9.76
N ALA A 32 16.37 -1.66 -8.96
CA ALA A 32 15.76 -2.79 -8.28
C ALA A 32 14.80 -2.31 -7.18
N ILE A 33 15.20 -1.32 -6.38
CA ILE A 33 14.36 -0.69 -5.36
C ILE A 33 13.04 -0.22 -5.99
N THR A 34 13.09 0.59 -7.04
CA THR A 34 11.88 1.12 -7.71
C THR A 34 10.96 0.01 -8.24
N ARG A 35 11.51 -1.08 -8.79
CA ARG A 35 10.71 -2.22 -9.25
C ARG A 35 10.00 -2.92 -8.10
N HIS A 36 10.68 -3.11 -6.98
CA HIS A 36 10.12 -3.77 -5.80
C HIS A 36 9.08 -2.89 -5.09
N GLU A 37 9.30 -1.57 -5.00
CA GLU A 37 8.31 -0.61 -4.52
C GLU A 37 7.06 -0.59 -5.39
N PHE A 38 7.23 -0.61 -6.72
CA PHE A 38 6.10 -0.71 -7.64
C PHE A 38 5.31 -2.02 -7.43
N ARG A 39 6.00 -3.16 -7.32
CA ARG A 39 5.35 -4.47 -7.03
C ARG A 39 4.59 -4.43 -5.71
N ALA A 40 5.18 -3.85 -4.66
CA ALA A 40 4.53 -3.68 -3.36
C ALA A 40 3.26 -2.83 -3.48
N ARG A 41 3.33 -1.70 -4.19
CA ARG A 41 2.18 -0.83 -4.46
C ARG A 41 1.06 -1.60 -5.16
N GLU A 42 1.38 -2.38 -6.19
CA GLU A 42 0.38 -3.18 -6.91
C GLU A 42 -0.25 -4.27 -6.05
N MET A 43 0.49 -4.90 -5.14
CA MET A 43 -0.09 -5.90 -4.23
C MET A 43 -1.04 -5.26 -3.21
N LEU A 44 -0.69 -4.08 -2.68
CA LEU A 44 -1.59 -3.30 -1.82
C LEU A 44 -2.90 -2.95 -2.54
N LYS A 45 -2.84 -2.54 -3.80
CA LYS A 45 -4.04 -2.27 -4.60
C LYS A 45 -4.91 -3.52 -4.76
N LYS A 46 -4.29 -4.67 -5.07
CA LYS A 46 -5.02 -5.95 -5.20
C LYS A 46 -5.72 -6.36 -3.91
N ILE A 47 -5.05 -6.22 -2.76
CA ILE A 47 -5.64 -6.52 -1.44
C ILE A 47 -6.84 -5.60 -1.18
N ALA A 48 -6.67 -4.30 -1.38
CA ALA A 48 -7.72 -3.31 -1.17
C ALA A 48 -8.97 -3.61 -2.02
N LEU A 49 -8.79 -3.84 -3.32
CA LEU A 49 -9.88 -4.17 -4.24
C LEU A 49 -10.57 -5.49 -3.87
N ALA A 50 -9.81 -6.52 -3.49
CA ALA A 50 -10.37 -7.81 -3.06
C ALA A 50 -11.23 -7.69 -1.80
N LEU A 51 -10.89 -6.73 -0.92
CA LEU A 51 -11.64 -6.42 0.30
C LEU A 51 -12.77 -5.40 0.08
N GLY A 52 -12.96 -4.90 -1.15
CA GLY A 52 -14.01 -3.95 -1.49
C GLY A 52 -13.71 -2.50 -1.14
N TYR A 53 -12.43 -2.13 -0.98
CA TYR A 53 -12.03 -0.73 -0.86
C TYR A 53 -11.82 -0.09 -2.23
N GLU A 54 -12.22 1.17 -2.34
CA GLU A 54 -11.77 2.05 -3.40
C GLU A 54 -10.40 2.65 -3.03
N LEU A 55 -9.61 2.95 -4.06
CA LEU A 55 -8.27 3.48 -3.91
C LEU A 55 -8.25 4.91 -4.43
N ALA A 56 -7.92 5.85 -3.56
CA ALA A 56 -7.57 7.21 -3.94
C ALA A 56 -6.06 7.39 -3.83
N GLU A 57 -5.48 8.20 -4.72
CA GLU A 57 -4.15 8.71 -4.47
C GLU A 57 -4.22 9.61 -3.24
N ALA A 58 -3.48 9.25 -2.19
CA ALA A 58 -3.32 10.14 -1.06
C ALA A 58 -2.57 11.35 -1.61
N ALA A 59 -3.15 12.55 -1.46
CA ALA A 59 -2.40 13.78 -1.64
C ALA A 59 -1.09 13.61 -0.86
N ALA A 60 0.04 14.01 -1.47
CA ALA A 60 1.36 13.96 -0.84
C ALA A 60 1.38 14.92 0.36
N HIS A 61 0.71 14.56 1.45
CA HIS A 61 0.66 15.34 2.66
C HIS A 61 1.93 15.06 3.44
N ASP A 62 2.77 16.09 3.45
CA ASP A 62 3.80 16.36 4.43
C ASP A 62 4.98 15.40 4.55
N SER A 63 5.63 15.15 3.41
CA SER A 63 7.10 14.98 3.42
C SER A 63 7.86 16.25 3.85
N ARG A 64 7.18 17.30 4.36
CA ARG A 64 7.79 18.57 4.81
C ARG A 64 8.08 18.58 6.31
N GLN A 65 7.38 17.79 7.13
CA GLN A 65 7.57 17.85 8.58
C GLN A 65 8.72 16.96 9.09
N GLU A 66 9.09 15.89 8.36
CA GLU A 66 10.25 15.04 8.71
C GLU A 66 11.56 15.47 8.03
N ARG A 67 11.52 16.34 6.99
CA ARG A 67 12.71 16.89 6.31
C ARG A 67 13.42 18.02 7.09
N ARG A 68 13.37 18.01 8.43
CA ARG A 68 14.12 18.94 9.30
C ARG A 68 15.32 18.33 10.00
N SER A 69 15.64 17.06 9.77
CA SER A 69 16.93 16.50 10.18
C SER A 69 17.55 15.78 8.99
N GLY A 70 18.66 16.34 8.51
CA GLY A 70 19.18 16.12 7.17
C GLY A 70 19.58 14.69 6.87
N ALA A 71 19.16 14.21 5.70
CA ALA A 71 19.93 13.33 4.84
C ALA A 71 19.25 13.35 3.45
N GLU A 72 20.06 13.68 2.45
CA GLU A 72 20.00 13.30 1.03
C GLU A 72 18.66 13.39 0.26
N SER A 73 18.73 13.97 -0.95
CA SER A 73 17.61 13.98 -1.89
C SER A 73 17.16 12.55 -2.20
N SER A 74 16.14 12.09 -1.48
CA SER A 74 15.43 10.86 -1.81
C SER A 74 14.76 11.03 -3.18
N PRO A 75 14.80 9.99 -4.05
CA PRO A 75 14.08 10.02 -5.32
C PRO A 75 12.61 10.34 -5.06
N ALA A 76 11.97 11.05 -5.99
CA ALA A 76 10.59 11.52 -5.86
C ALA A 76 9.67 10.39 -5.37
N ALA A 77 9.26 10.47 -4.10
CA ALA A 77 8.44 9.44 -3.49
C ALA A 77 7.10 9.36 -4.23
N LEU A 78 6.70 8.14 -4.59
CA LEU A 78 5.38 7.90 -5.17
C LEU A 78 4.29 8.40 -4.20
N PRO A 79 3.20 9.01 -4.69
CA PRO A 79 2.11 9.42 -3.83
C PRO A 79 1.55 8.21 -3.07
N GLY A 80 1.26 8.42 -1.78
CA GLY A 80 0.71 7.38 -0.92
C GLY A 80 -0.62 6.84 -1.45
N LEU A 81 -1.02 5.66 -1.00
CA LEU A 81 -2.35 5.10 -1.29
C LEU A 81 -3.27 5.37 -0.10
N ARG A 82 -4.45 5.94 -0.35
CA ARG A 82 -5.51 6.09 0.66
C ARG A 82 -6.63 5.10 0.35
N LEU A 83 -6.98 4.28 1.34
CA LEU A 83 -8.16 3.42 1.28
C LEU A 83 -9.41 4.27 1.54
N VAL A 84 -10.39 4.16 0.66
CA VAL A 84 -11.71 4.77 0.80
C VAL A 84 -12.73 3.64 0.93
N SER A 85 -13.47 3.62 2.03
CA SER A 85 -14.53 2.62 2.23
C SER A 85 -15.61 2.80 1.16
N ALA A 86 -15.78 1.79 0.29
CA ALA A 86 -16.87 1.79 -0.68
C ALA A 86 -18.19 1.47 0.04
N GLY A 87 -18.84 2.48 0.62
CA GLY A 87 -20.21 2.37 1.11
C GLY A 87 -20.50 1.24 2.12
N LEU A 88 -19.51 0.79 2.91
CA LEU A 88 -19.76 -0.08 4.05
C LEU A 88 -20.63 0.69 5.04
N ALA A 89 -21.95 0.41 5.02
CA ALA A 89 -22.86 0.88 6.04
C ALA A 89 -22.24 0.61 7.41
N ALA A 90 -22.14 1.66 8.24
CA ALA A 90 -21.72 1.52 9.62
C ALA A 90 -22.60 0.42 10.26
N PRO A 91 -22.04 -0.51 11.05
CA PRO A 91 -22.88 -1.40 11.83
C PRO A 91 -23.78 -0.51 12.70
N ASN A 92 -25.09 -0.61 12.49
CA ASN A 92 -26.11 0.15 13.21
C ASN A 92 -25.75 0.24 14.69
N ALA A 93 -25.42 1.46 15.15
CA ALA A 93 -25.40 1.79 16.56
C ALA A 93 -26.85 2.03 17.00
N ASP A 94 -27.63 0.96 17.10
CA ASP A 94 -28.94 0.97 17.75
C ASP A 94 -29.03 -0.24 18.69
N ARG A 95 -28.80 0.03 19.97
CA ARG A 95 -29.40 -0.68 21.11
C ARG A 95 -29.54 0.28 22.26
#